data_AF-A0A557QKD3-F1
#
_entry.id   AF-A0A557QKD3-F1
#
_cell.length_a   1.000
_cell.length_b   1.000
_cell.length_c   1.000
_cell.angle_alpha   90.00
_cell.angle_beta   90.00
_cell.angle_gamma   90.00
#
_symmetry.space_group_name_H-M   'P 1'
#
loop_
_entity.id
_entity.type
_entity.pdbx_description
1 polymer ?
#
loop_
_entity_poly.entity_id
_entity_poly.type
_entity_poly.pdbx_seq_one_letter_code
_entity_poly.pdbx_strand_id
1 'polypeptide(L)'
;MIDAAIWFHDAIYNPTRRDNEARSADLATEYLSGIGWSDDACRRVASLIQMTAKHAAPPGDYDAALLMDLDLSILAAEPSAYDDYVDRIRREYAHVSDDVFGAGRQAFITHLLARTHIYATPALFEAWEGLARRNLERERRVLTGGGYA
;
A
#
# COMPACT_ATOMS: atom_id res chain seq x y z
N MET A 1 -6.36 3.66 -17.44
CA MET A 1 -7.16 3.08 -16.32
C MET A 1 -6.35 3.06 -15.04
N ILE A 2 -5.11 2.53 -15.08
CA ILE A 2 -4.18 2.57 -13.93
C ILE A 2 -4.02 3.99 -13.37
N ASP A 3 -3.81 5.00 -14.21
CA ASP A 3 -3.61 6.38 -13.74
C ASP A 3 -4.76 6.85 -12.85
N ALA A 4 -6.01 6.56 -13.24
CA ALA A 4 -7.18 6.88 -12.43
C ALA A 4 -7.17 6.09 -11.10
N ALA A 5 -6.86 4.79 -11.13
CA ALA A 5 -6.76 4.00 -9.90
C ALA A 5 -5.68 4.56 -8.95
N ILE A 6 -4.53 5.00 -9.48
CA ILE A 6 -3.48 5.67 -8.70
C ILE A 6 -4.02 6.93 -8.02
N TRP A 7 -4.71 7.80 -8.77
CA TRP A 7 -5.27 9.03 -8.21
C TRP A 7 -6.33 8.79 -7.14
N PHE A 8 -7.11 7.71 -7.27
CA PHE A 8 -8.28 7.50 -6.44
C PHE A 8 -8.13 6.46 -5.33
N HIS A 9 -7.13 5.58 -5.33
CA HIS A 9 -7.12 4.43 -4.41
C HIS A 9 -7.22 4.80 -2.93
N ASP A 10 -6.53 5.87 -2.52
CA ASP A 10 -6.58 6.45 -1.17
C ASP A 10 -7.27 7.82 -1.11
N ALA A 11 -8.13 8.15 -2.11
CA ALA A 11 -8.86 9.42 -2.12
C ALA A 11 -9.77 9.60 -0.89
N ILE A 12 -10.30 8.49 -0.36
CA ILE A 12 -10.91 8.42 0.96
C ILE A 12 -9.96 7.65 1.86
N TYR A 13 -9.36 8.34 2.83
CA TYR A 13 -8.44 7.73 3.79
C TYR A 13 -8.77 8.14 5.22
N ASN A 14 -9.06 7.15 6.06
CA ASN A 14 -9.22 7.32 7.49
C ASN A 14 -8.68 6.07 8.23
N PRO A 15 -7.61 6.19 9.04
CA PRO A 15 -6.96 5.05 9.67
C PRO A 15 -7.85 4.30 10.68
N THR A 16 -8.97 4.89 11.11
CA THR A 16 -9.92 4.24 12.02
C THR A 16 -11.03 3.48 11.30
N ARG A 17 -11.05 3.48 9.97
CA ARG A 17 -12.08 2.85 9.13
C ARG A 17 -11.52 1.60 8.41
N ARG A 18 -12.43 0.74 7.95
CA ARG A 18 -12.10 -0.49 7.20
C ARG A 18 -12.68 -0.52 5.78
N ASP A 19 -13.32 0.57 5.37
CA ASP A 19 -14.04 0.68 4.11
C ASP A 19 -13.48 1.82 3.23
N ASN A 20 -12.24 2.26 3.49
CA ASN A 20 -11.59 3.35 2.75
C ASN A 20 -11.55 3.04 1.25
N GLU A 21 -11.04 1.88 0.87
CA GLU A 21 -10.87 1.48 -0.52
C GLU A 21 -12.21 1.29 -1.23
N ALA A 22 -13.22 0.76 -0.51
CA ALA A 22 -14.58 0.66 -1.05
C ALA A 22 -15.16 2.05 -1.34
N ARG A 23 -15.00 3.00 -0.42
CA ARG A 23 -15.47 4.37 -0.59
C ARG A 23 -14.69 5.15 -1.65
N SER A 24 -13.38 4.93 -1.74
CA SER A 24 -12.53 5.45 -2.81
C SER A 24 -12.98 4.94 -4.18
N ALA A 25 -13.35 3.66 -4.28
CA ALA A 25 -13.88 3.07 -5.51
C ALA A 25 -15.25 3.64 -5.89
N ASP A 26 -16.13 3.87 -4.91
CA ASP A 26 -17.43 4.52 -5.13
C ASP A 26 -17.25 5.96 -5.63
N LEU A 27 -16.36 6.72 -4.99
CA LEU A 27 -16.00 8.09 -5.40
C LEU A 27 -15.43 8.13 -6.82
N ALA A 28 -14.53 7.21 -7.16
CA ALA A 28 -13.96 7.11 -8.50
C ALA A 28 -15.04 6.80 -9.54
N THR A 29 -15.95 5.88 -9.23
CA THR A 29 -17.06 5.51 -10.14
C THR A 29 -17.99 6.69 -10.39
N GLU A 30 -18.38 7.42 -9.35
CA GLU A 30 -19.20 8.63 -9.46
C GLU A 30 -18.52 9.70 -10.33
N TYR A 31 -17.25 10.00 -10.04
CA TYR A 31 -16.52 11.03 -10.77
C TYR A 31 -16.30 10.67 -12.25
N LEU A 32 -15.82 9.45 -12.53
CA LEU A 32 -15.47 9.01 -13.88
C LEU A 32 -16.71 8.88 -14.78
N SER A 33 -17.81 8.35 -14.24
CA SER A 33 -19.09 8.32 -14.97
C SER A 33 -19.60 9.73 -15.26
N GLY A 34 -19.48 10.66 -14.30
CA GLY A 34 -19.85 12.07 -14.47
C GLY A 34 -19.08 12.79 -15.58
N ILE A 35 -17.86 12.37 -15.90
CA ILE A 35 -17.05 12.90 -17.02
C ILE A 35 -17.13 12.04 -18.29
N GLY A 36 -18.07 11.09 -18.36
CA GLY A 36 -18.40 10.34 -19.58
C GLY A 36 -17.58 9.09 -19.85
N TRP A 37 -16.90 8.52 -18.85
CA TRP A 37 -16.26 7.21 -19.00
C TRP A 37 -17.31 6.10 -19.11
N SER A 38 -16.96 5.02 -19.83
CA SER A 38 -17.86 3.86 -19.95
C SER A 38 -17.98 3.10 -18.63
N ASP A 39 -19.12 2.42 -18.44
CA ASP A 39 -19.35 1.60 -17.26
C ASP A 39 -18.28 0.51 -17.06
N ASP A 40 -17.78 -0.08 -18.15
CA ASP A 40 -16.69 -1.07 -18.11
C ASP A 40 -15.40 -0.46 -17.57
N ALA A 41 -15.04 0.74 -18.02
CA ALA A 41 -13.84 1.43 -17.55
C ALA A 41 -13.99 1.82 -16.07
N CYS A 42 -15.17 2.31 -15.65
CA CYS A 42 -15.46 2.63 -14.26
C CYS A 42 -15.35 1.39 -13.37
N ARG A 43 -15.99 0.27 -13.76
CA ARG A 43 -15.89 -1.02 -13.06
C ARG A 43 -14.45 -1.49 -12.93
N ARG A 44 -13.65 -1.33 -13.98
CA ARG A 44 -12.24 -1.72 -13.94
C ARG A 44 -11.44 -0.87 -12.95
N VAL A 45 -11.60 0.44 -12.94
CA VAL A 45 -10.93 1.33 -11.97
C VAL A 45 -11.35 1.01 -10.54
N ALA A 46 -12.65 0.86 -10.29
CA ALA A 46 -13.18 0.48 -8.98
C ALA A 46 -12.59 -0.85 -8.50
N SER A 47 -12.53 -1.85 -9.38
CA SER A 47 -11.93 -3.14 -9.06
C SER A 47 -10.43 -3.04 -8.75
N LEU A 48 -9.67 -2.21 -9.47
CA LEU A 48 -8.25 -1.99 -9.21
C LEU A 48 -8.03 -1.34 -7.83
N ILE A 49 -8.83 -0.32 -7.49
CA ILE A 49 -8.80 0.34 -6.18
C ILE A 49 -9.10 -0.65 -5.07
N GLN A 50 -10.16 -1.46 -5.21
CA GLN A 50 -10.51 -2.44 -4.18
C GLN A 50 -9.42 -3.49 -3.93
N MET A 51 -8.58 -3.80 -4.93
CA MET A 51 -7.46 -4.73 -4.79
C MET A 51 -6.32 -4.19 -3.93
N THR A 52 -6.17 -2.86 -3.78
CA THR A 52 -5.09 -2.27 -2.96
C THR A 52 -5.26 -2.59 -1.47
N ALA A 53 -6.50 -2.79 -0.98
CA ALA A 53 -6.77 -3.14 0.41
C ALA A 53 -5.97 -4.37 0.93
N LYS A 54 -5.64 -5.31 0.03
CA LYS A 54 -4.83 -6.50 0.37
C LYS A 54 -3.47 -6.54 -0.31
N HIS A 55 -3.15 -5.52 -1.13
CA HIS A 55 -1.95 -5.45 -1.94
C HIS A 55 -1.69 -6.76 -2.71
N ALA A 56 -2.73 -7.30 -3.35
CA ALA A 56 -2.70 -8.61 -4.01
C ALA A 56 -3.36 -8.55 -5.39
N ALA A 57 -2.56 -8.79 -6.42
CA ALA A 57 -3.00 -8.86 -7.80
C ALA A 57 -3.28 -10.32 -8.22
N PRO A 58 -4.36 -10.60 -8.98
CA PRO A 58 -4.56 -11.90 -9.61
C PRO A 58 -3.40 -12.25 -10.57
N PRO A 59 -3.02 -13.54 -10.70
CA PRO A 59 -2.02 -13.95 -11.69
C PRO A 59 -2.42 -13.52 -13.11
N GLY A 60 -1.51 -12.87 -13.81
CA GLY A 60 -1.73 -12.38 -15.18
C GLY A 60 -2.41 -11.01 -15.29
N ASP A 61 -2.83 -10.40 -14.16
CA ASP A 61 -3.33 -9.02 -14.15
C ASP A 61 -2.17 -8.03 -13.96
N TYR A 62 -1.59 -7.59 -15.09
CA TYR A 62 -0.45 -6.69 -15.10
C TYR A 62 -0.77 -5.31 -14.50
N ASP A 63 -1.93 -4.74 -14.83
CA ASP A 63 -2.33 -3.42 -14.31
C ASP A 63 -2.48 -3.44 -12.80
N ALA A 64 -3.09 -4.51 -12.25
CA ALA A 64 -3.22 -4.67 -10.81
C ALA A 64 -1.83 -4.86 -10.16
N ALA A 65 -0.98 -5.70 -10.74
CA ALA A 65 0.38 -5.93 -10.23
C ALA A 65 1.19 -4.63 -10.19
N LEU A 66 1.15 -3.85 -11.28
CA LEU A 66 1.84 -2.57 -11.35
C LEU A 66 1.28 -1.57 -10.34
N LEU A 67 -0.04 -1.50 -10.16
CA LEU A 67 -0.64 -0.64 -9.14
C LEU A 67 -0.18 -1.01 -7.72
N MET A 68 -0.17 -2.30 -7.37
CA MET A 68 0.31 -2.76 -6.05
C MET A 68 1.79 -2.42 -5.83
N ASP A 69 2.62 -2.58 -6.87
CA ASP A 69 4.04 -2.27 -6.78
C ASP A 69 4.29 -0.77 -6.58
N LEU A 70 3.49 0.08 -7.25
CA LEU A 70 3.58 1.54 -7.13
C LEU A 70 3.09 2.03 -5.76
N ASP A 71 2.02 1.44 -5.24
CA ASP A 71 1.50 1.70 -3.90
C ASP A 71 2.55 1.36 -2.82
N LEU A 72 3.28 0.26 -3.00
CA LEU A 72 4.36 -0.16 -2.12
C LEU A 72 5.71 0.54 -2.38
N SER A 73 5.80 1.49 -3.32
CA SER A 73 7.06 2.10 -3.74
C SER A 73 7.84 2.78 -2.61
N ILE A 74 7.15 3.32 -1.60
CA ILE A 74 7.78 3.94 -0.42
C ILE A 74 8.72 2.99 0.31
N LEU A 75 8.49 1.67 0.22
CA LEU A 75 9.35 0.69 0.87
C LEU A 75 10.77 0.71 0.30
N ALA A 76 10.92 1.02 -0.97
CA ALA A 76 12.22 1.11 -1.65
C ALA A 76 12.81 2.52 -1.66
N ALA A 77 12.27 3.45 -0.88
CA ALA A 77 12.87 4.76 -0.71
C ALA A 77 14.27 4.69 -0.07
N GLU A 78 15.04 5.76 -0.24
CA GLU A 78 16.30 5.94 0.46
C GLU A 78 16.10 5.79 1.99
N PRO A 79 17.08 5.22 2.72
CA PRO A 79 16.90 4.85 4.13
C PRO A 79 16.33 5.95 5.03
N SER A 80 16.77 7.20 4.85
CA SER A 80 16.28 8.34 5.64
C SER A 80 14.82 8.69 5.33
N ALA A 81 14.42 8.66 4.06
CA ALA A 81 13.04 8.91 3.66
C ALA A 81 12.10 7.80 4.14
N TYR A 82 12.59 6.56 4.19
CA TYR A 82 11.86 5.45 4.79
C TYR A 82 11.67 5.64 6.30
N ASP A 83 12.71 6.08 7.02
CA ASP A 83 12.62 6.34 8.47
C ASP A 83 11.61 7.46 8.77
N ASP A 84 11.64 8.54 8.00
CA ASP A 84 10.66 9.63 8.09
C ASP A 84 9.22 9.13 7.81
N TYR A 85 9.06 8.18 6.89
CA TYR A 85 7.79 7.53 6.63
C TYR A 85 7.30 6.71 7.83
N VAL A 86 8.16 5.88 8.44
CA VAL A 86 7.82 5.09 9.63
C VAL A 86 7.38 5.99 10.78
N ASP A 87 8.11 7.09 11.02
CA ASP A 87 7.80 8.08 12.04
C ASP A 87 6.45 8.77 11.79
N ARG A 88 6.12 9.09 10.53
CA ARG A 88 4.81 9.65 10.17
C ARG A 88 3.69 8.65 10.45
N ILE A 89 3.86 7.38 10.06
CA ILE A 89 2.89 6.33 10.35
C ILE A 89 2.70 6.17 11.87
N ARG A 90 3.78 6.16 12.67
CA ARG A 90 3.61 6.09 14.13
C ARG A 90 2.80 7.26 14.67
N ARG A 91 3.06 8.50 14.22
CA ARG A 91 2.29 9.70 14.63
C ARG A 91 0.82 9.62 14.22
N GLU A 92 0.54 9.13 13.03
CA GLU A 92 -0.83 8.99 12.52
C GLU A 92 -1.65 8.01 13.39
N TYR A 93 -1.02 6.91 13.79
CA TYR A 93 -1.60 5.91 14.68
C TYR A 93 -1.38 6.21 16.16
N ALA A 94 -1.08 7.46 16.55
CA ALA A 94 -0.85 7.83 17.97
C ALA A 94 -2.05 7.53 18.88
N HIS A 95 -3.25 7.39 18.30
CA HIS A 95 -4.46 6.97 19.00
C HIS A 95 -4.50 5.46 19.34
N VAL A 96 -3.58 4.67 18.78
CA VAL A 96 -3.40 3.24 19.08
C VAL A 96 -2.23 3.08 20.05
N SER A 97 -2.42 2.26 21.08
CA SER A 97 -1.37 1.92 22.06
C SER A 97 -0.16 1.29 21.39
N ASP A 98 1.04 1.53 21.93
CA ASP A 98 2.30 1.06 21.34
C ASP A 98 2.35 -0.46 21.15
N ASP A 99 1.80 -1.25 22.08
CA ASP A 99 1.74 -2.71 21.95
C ASP A 99 0.93 -3.17 20.73
N VAL A 100 -0.27 -2.60 20.57
CA VAL A 100 -1.18 -2.93 19.46
C VAL A 100 -0.60 -2.45 18.12
N PHE A 101 -0.05 -1.23 18.09
CA PHE A 101 0.59 -0.69 16.90
C PHE A 101 1.82 -1.51 16.50
N GLY A 102 2.71 -1.80 17.46
CA GLY A 102 3.91 -2.61 17.24
C GLY A 102 3.58 -4.01 16.71
N ALA A 103 2.60 -4.70 17.31
CA ALA A 103 2.15 -6.00 16.85
C ALA A 103 1.58 -5.95 15.41
N GLY A 104 0.74 -4.95 15.12
CA GLY A 104 0.17 -4.76 13.78
C GLY A 104 1.25 -4.46 12.73
N ARG A 105 2.19 -3.57 13.06
CA ARG A 105 3.29 -3.19 12.17
C ARG A 105 4.25 -4.36 11.93
N GLN A 106 4.56 -5.14 12.96
CA GLN A 106 5.36 -6.35 12.84
C GLN A 106 4.68 -7.40 11.95
N ALA A 107 3.35 -7.57 12.07
CA ALA A 107 2.59 -8.49 11.23
C ALA A 107 2.62 -8.05 9.75
N PHE A 108 2.44 -6.76 9.47
CA PHE A 108 2.54 -6.20 8.12
C PHE A 108 3.91 -6.44 7.49
N ILE A 109 4.99 -6.12 8.21
CA ILE A 109 6.37 -6.32 7.73
C ILE A 109 6.66 -7.81 7.50
N THR A 110 6.26 -8.67 8.43
CA THR A 110 6.45 -10.12 8.32
C THR A 110 5.72 -10.66 7.09
N HIS A 111 4.49 -10.23 6.84
CA HIS A 111 3.72 -10.62 5.65
C HIS A 111 4.42 -10.24 4.35
N LEU A 112 4.93 -9.01 4.24
CA LEU A 112 5.66 -8.56 3.05
C LEU A 112 6.97 -9.34 2.85
N LEU A 113 7.76 -9.52 3.91
CA LEU A 113 9.02 -10.26 3.84
C LEU A 113 8.84 -11.74 3.48
N ALA A 114 7.68 -12.33 3.80
CA ALA A 114 7.34 -13.70 3.47
C ALA A 114 6.97 -13.91 1.99
N ARG A 115 6.70 -12.83 1.23
CA ARG A 115 6.46 -12.94 -0.21
C ARG A 115 7.74 -13.37 -0.92
N THR A 116 7.61 -14.22 -1.95
CA THR A 116 8.74 -14.58 -2.82
C THR A 116 9.33 -13.32 -3.45
N HIS A 117 8.48 -12.47 -4.01
CA HIS A 117 8.82 -11.12 -4.48
C HIS A 117 7.85 -10.11 -3.86
N ILE A 118 8.36 -9.00 -3.35
CA ILE A 118 7.52 -7.88 -2.90
C ILE A 118 6.92 -7.19 -4.12
N TYR A 119 7.76 -6.97 -5.15
CA TYR A 119 7.35 -6.36 -6.41
C TYR A 119 7.17 -7.41 -7.51
N ALA A 120 6.02 -7.42 -8.16
CA ALA A 120 5.69 -8.40 -9.20
C ALA A 120 6.17 -7.98 -10.60
N THR A 121 6.29 -6.69 -10.86
CA THR A 121 6.74 -6.12 -12.13
C THR A 121 8.26 -6.27 -12.27
N PRO A 122 8.79 -6.93 -13.31
CA PRO A 122 10.22 -7.24 -13.42
C PRO A 122 11.16 -6.06 -13.24
N ALA A 123 10.86 -4.92 -13.89
CA ALA A 123 11.69 -3.72 -13.79
C ALA A 123 11.68 -3.09 -12.38
N LEU A 124 10.55 -3.16 -11.68
CA LEU A 124 10.43 -2.66 -10.31
C LEU A 124 11.09 -3.62 -9.32
N PHE A 125 10.93 -4.92 -9.53
CA PHE A 125 11.65 -5.94 -8.75
C PHE A 125 13.16 -5.71 -8.79
N GLU A 126 13.74 -5.57 -10.00
CA GLU A 126 15.17 -5.35 -10.17
C GLU A 126 15.64 -4.06 -9.48
N ALA A 127 14.86 -2.99 -9.56
CA ALA A 127 15.21 -1.71 -8.98
C ALA A 127 15.00 -1.62 -7.45
N TRP A 128 13.94 -2.24 -6.93
CA TRP A 128 13.36 -1.88 -5.62
C TRP A 128 13.39 -3.00 -4.58
N GLU A 129 13.38 -4.27 -4.98
CA GLU A 129 13.25 -5.42 -4.06
C GLU A 129 14.32 -5.38 -2.96
N GLY A 130 15.58 -5.19 -3.35
CA GLY A 130 16.70 -5.17 -2.42
C GLY A 130 16.64 -4.01 -1.43
N LEU A 131 16.19 -2.82 -1.87
CA LEU A 131 16.01 -1.65 -1.01
C LEU A 131 14.88 -1.88 -0.01
N ALA A 132 13.72 -2.35 -0.50
CA ALA A 132 12.56 -2.63 0.33
C ALA A 132 12.85 -3.65 1.43
N ARG A 133 13.49 -4.78 1.09
CA ARG A 133 13.84 -5.79 2.09
C ARG A 133 14.80 -5.26 3.16
N ARG A 134 15.81 -4.46 2.78
CA ARG A 134 16.73 -3.85 3.76
C ARG A 134 16.02 -2.90 4.72
N ASN A 135 15.12 -2.05 4.20
CA ASN A 135 14.33 -1.13 5.01
C ASN A 135 13.40 -1.87 5.97
N LEU A 136 12.61 -2.81 5.45
CA LEU A 136 11.69 -3.65 6.24
C LEU A 136 12.41 -4.45 7.33
N GLU A 137 13.55 -5.05 7.01
CA GLU A 137 14.34 -5.79 8.01
C GLU A 137 14.92 -4.88 9.09
N ARG A 138 15.39 -3.68 8.72
CA ARG A 138 15.88 -2.68 9.68
C ARG A 138 14.77 -2.26 10.63
N GLU A 139 13.59 -1.93 10.10
CA GLU A 139 12.42 -1.61 10.92
C GLU A 139 12.03 -2.78 11.83
N ARG A 140 11.98 -4.02 11.30
CA ARG A 140 11.67 -5.21 12.09
C ARG A 140 12.61 -5.38 13.30
N ARG A 141 13.91 -5.11 13.14
CA ARG A 141 14.89 -5.19 14.24
C ARG A 141 14.59 -4.15 15.33
N VAL A 142 14.22 -2.93 14.95
CA VAL A 142 13.83 -1.85 15.88
C VAL A 142 12.57 -2.26 16.67
N LEU A 143 11.56 -2.81 16.00
CA LEU A 143 10.33 -3.28 16.64
C LEU A 143 10.59 -4.38 17.67
N THR A 144 11.44 -5.36 17.34
CA THR A 144 11.79 -6.45 18.28
C THR A 144 12.67 -5.99 19.45
N GLY A 145 13.32 -4.84 19.33
CA GLY A 145 14.18 -4.27 20.36
C GLY A 145 13.49 -3.34 21.36
N GLY A 146 12.15 -3.22 21.31
CA GLY A 146 11.37 -2.36 22.21
C GLY A 146 11.17 -0.92 21.70
N GLY A 147 11.30 -0.68 20.39
CA GLY A 147 11.37 0.64 19.76
C GLY A 147 10.16 1.58 19.86
N TYR A 148 9.14 1.28 20.67
CA TYR A 148 8.03 2.19 20.97
C TYR A 148 7.78 2.37 22.48
N ALA A 149 8.72 1.97 23.34
CA ALA A 149 8.65 2.18 24.78
C ALA A 149 8.84 3.66 25.18
#